data_AF-A0A1Q7W498-F1
#
_entry.id   AF-A0A1Q7W498-F1
#
_cell.length_a   1.000
_cell.length_b   1.000
_cell.length_c   1.000
_cell.angle_alpha   90.00
_cell.angle_beta   90.00
_cell.angle_gamma   90.00
#
_symmetry.space_group_name_H-M   'P 1'
#
loop_
_entity.id
_entity.type
_entity.pdbx_description
1 polymer ?
#
loop_
_entity_poly.entity_id
_entity_poly.type
_entity_poly.pdbx_seq_one_letter_code
_entity_poly.pdbx_strand_id
1 'polypeptide(L)'
;MSPARRCSRTACSRPAVATLTYVYADSTAVLGPLAAYIEPHSYDLCAEHSTRLTAPRGWAVLRLAEPDPGPPQPSSDDLEALAKAVREAARGTRGERAGGDDSTVLSRPRTHLRALPDPDA
;
A
#
# COMPACT_ATOMS: atom_id res chain seq x y z
N MET A 1 1.79 -10.85 -26.41
CA MET A 1 2.32 -11.38 -25.15
C MET A 1 3.77 -10.95 -25.03
N SER A 2 4.14 -10.22 -23.96
CA SER A 2 5.53 -9.87 -23.71
C SER A 2 6.34 -11.13 -23.36
N PRO A 3 7.63 -11.22 -23.73
CA PRO A 3 8.44 -12.39 -23.38
C PRO A 3 8.60 -12.48 -21.85
N ALA A 4 8.29 -13.64 -21.28
CA ALA A 4 8.46 -13.87 -19.85
C ALA A 4 9.94 -13.69 -19.46
N ARG A 5 10.19 -12.88 -18.43
CA ARG A 5 11.56 -12.61 -17.96
C ARG A 5 12.20 -13.89 -17.45
N ARG A 6 13.49 -14.04 -17.75
CA ARG A 6 14.30 -15.22 -17.40
C ARG A 6 15.10 -14.95 -16.15
N CYS A 7 15.39 -16.01 -15.39
CA CYS A 7 16.19 -15.93 -14.19
C CYS A 7 17.63 -15.42 -14.49
N SER A 8 18.10 -14.42 -13.75
CA SER A 8 19.43 -13.80 -13.89
C SER A 8 20.61 -14.70 -13.50
N ARG A 9 20.36 -15.91 -12.97
CA ARG A 9 21.41 -16.91 -12.71
C ARG A 9 21.99 -17.43 -14.02
N THR A 10 23.31 -17.49 -14.11
CA THR A 10 24.04 -18.08 -15.24
C THR A 10 23.51 -19.48 -15.58
N ALA A 11 23.42 -19.77 -16.89
CA ALA A 11 22.82 -20.97 -17.47
C ALA A 11 21.34 -21.28 -17.10
N CYS A 12 20.63 -20.41 -16.36
CA CYS A 12 19.23 -20.63 -16.01
C CYS A 12 18.27 -20.05 -17.07
N SER A 13 17.62 -20.90 -17.87
CA SER A 13 16.62 -20.48 -18.87
C SER A 13 15.20 -20.29 -18.32
N ARG A 14 14.96 -20.66 -17.06
CA ARG A 14 13.62 -20.71 -16.43
C ARG A 14 12.99 -19.32 -16.27
N PRO A 15 11.64 -19.22 -16.35
CA PRO A 15 10.93 -17.98 -16.05
C PRO A 15 11.19 -17.53 -14.62
N ALA A 16 11.32 -16.22 -14.43
CA ALA A 16 11.37 -15.60 -13.12
C ALA A 16 9.98 -15.45 -12.51
N VAL A 17 9.92 -15.47 -11.18
CA VAL A 17 8.70 -15.31 -10.37
C VAL A 17 8.91 -14.39 -9.16
N ALA A 18 10.16 -14.03 -8.86
CA ALA A 18 10.55 -13.18 -7.74
C ALA A 18 11.64 -12.21 -8.21
N THR A 19 11.69 -11.02 -7.63
CA THR A 19 12.78 -10.05 -7.84
C THR A 19 13.57 -9.89 -6.54
N LEU A 20 14.91 -9.88 -6.66
CA LEU A 20 15.89 -9.73 -5.59
C LEU A 20 16.62 -8.38 -5.72
N THR A 21 16.70 -7.65 -4.62
CA THR A 21 17.48 -6.40 -4.49
C THR A 21 18.40 -6.47 -3.29
N TYR A 22 19.65 -6.02 -3.44
CA TYR A 22 20.62 -5.91 -2.34
C TYR A 22 20.71 -4.48 -1.83
N VAL A 23 20.28 -4.26 -0.59
CA VAL A 23 20.40 -2.98 0.12
C VAL A 23 21.71 -3.01 0.91
N TYR A 24 22.78 -2.52 0.29
CA TYR A 24 24.14 -2.62 0.82
C TYR A 24 24.36 -1.84 2.12
N ALA A 25 23.71 -0.68 2.29
CA ALA A 25 23.81 0.13 3.51
C ALA A 25 23.32 -0.65 4.75
N ASP A 26 22.18 -1.33 4.60
CA ASP A 26 21.54 -2.11 5.67
C ASP A 26 22.00 -3.59 5.68
N SER A 27 23.01 -3.95 4.88
CA SER A 27 23.46 -5.34 4.67
C SER A 27 22.30 -6.33 4.49
N THR A 28 21.32 -5.98 3.65
CA THR A 28 20.05 -6.71 3.54
C THR A 28 19.77 -7.16 2.11
N ALA A 29 19.40 -8.42 1.94
CA ALA A 29 18.90 -8.99 0.70
C ALA A 29 17.36 -9.06 0.77
N VAL A 30 16.68 -8.20 0.00
CA VAL A 30 15.21 -8.20 -0.09
C VAL A 30 14.79 -9.02 -1.30
N LEU A 31 13.93 -10.01 -1.09
CA LEU A 31 13.33 -10.81 -2.14
C LEU A 31 11.81 -10.75 -2.01
N GLY A 32 11.13 -10.32 -3.08
CA GLY A 32 9.68 -10.26 -3.15
C GLY A 32 9.14 -10.80 -4.48
N PRO A 33 7.85 -10.56 -4.77
CA PRO A 33 7.24 -10.88 -6.07
C PRO A 33 8.02 -10.34 -7.26
N LEU A 34 7.79 -10.90 -8.44
CA LEU A 34 8.34 -10.36 -9.68
C LEU A 34 7.84 -8.91 -9.86
N ALA A 35 8.75 -7.94 -9.87
CA ALA A 35 8.42 -6.51 -9.94
C ALA A 35 7.56 -6.19 -11.18
N ALA A 36 6.73 -5.14 -11.16
CA ALA A 36 5.89 -4.80 -12.32
C ALA A 36 6.72 -4.44 -13.58
N TYR A 37 7.91 -3.88 -13.38
CA TYR A 37 8.84 -3.42 -14.42
C TYR A 37 10.23 -4.05 -14.26
N ILE A 38 11.17 -3.67 -15.13
CA ILE A 38 12.58 -4.07 -15.03
C ILE A 38 13.31 -2.97 -14.25
N GLU A 39 13.57 -3.22 -12.96
CA GLU A 39 14.29 -2.27 -12.12
C GLU A 39 15.81 -2.40 -12.33
N PRO A 40 16.54 -1.30 -12.59
CA PRO A 40 18.00 -1.34 -12.61
C PRO A 40 18.53 -1.75 -11.22
N HIS A 41 19.63 -2.51 -11.20
CA HIS A 41 20.24 -3.09 -9.98
C HIS A 41 19.40 -4.18 -9.27
N SER A 42 18.31 -4.65 -9.88
CA SER A 42 17.58 -5.83 -9.42
C SER A 42 17.99 -7.13 -10.15
N TYR A 43 17.66 -8.28 -9.55
CA TYR A 43 17.91 -9.61 -10.12
C TYR A 43 16.64 -10.45 -10.11
N ASP A 44 16.20 -10.90 -11.28
CA ASP A 44 14.99 -11.71 -11.41
C ASP A 44 15.32 -13.20 -11.19
N LEU A 45 14.56 -13.89 -10.33
CA LEU A 45 14.82 -15.27 -9.92
C LEU A 45 13.62 -16.19 -10.17
N CYS A 46 13.90 -17.41 -10.64
CA CYS A 46 12.90 -18.48 -10.70
C CYS A 46 12.68 -19.12 -9.32
N ALA A 47 11.54 -19.81 -9.13
CA ALA A 47 11.09 -20.33 -7.83
C ALA A 47 12.14 -21.16 -7.06
N GLU A 48 12.96 -21.94 -7.77
CA GLU A 48 14.03 -22.72 -7.14
C GLU A 48 15.20 -21.83 -6.70
N HIS A 49 15.61 -20.85 -7.52
CA HIS A 49 16.72 -19.95 -7.19
C HIS A 49 16.34 -18.89 -6.16
N SER A 50 15.07 -18.47 -6.07
CA SER A 50 14.59 -17.64 -4.96
C SER A 50 14.59 -18.43 -3.66
N THR A 51 14.12 -19.69 -3.67
CA THR A 51 14.17 -20.59 -2.51
C THR A 51 15.60 -20.89 -2.06
N ARG A 52 16.49 -21.26 -2.99
CA ARG A 52 17.91 -21.59 -2.75
C ARG A 52 18.83 -20.37 -2.58
N LEU A 53 18.28 -19.15 -2.49
CA LEU A 53 19.07 -17.95 -2.25
C LEU A 53 19.59 -17.92 -0.81
N THR A 54 20.91 -17.74 -0.69
CA THR A 54 21.62 -17.44 0.57
C THR A 54 22.33 -16.10 0.40
N ALA A 55 22.17 -15.19 1.35
CA ALA A 55 22.86 -13.89 1.36
C ALA A 55 24.31 -14.00 1.90
N PRO A 56 25.14 -12.95 1.77
CA PRO A 56 26.47 -12.92 2.36
C PRO A 56 26.45 -13.11 3.89
N ARG A 57 27.60 -13.48 4.49
CA ARG A 57 27.68 -13.65 5.95
C ARG A 57 27.40 -12.32 6.66
N GLY A 58 26.55 -12.37 7.67
CA GLY A 58 26.12 -11.20 8.44
C GLY A 58 24.98 -10.39 7.80
N TRP A 59 24.51 -10.78 6.61
CA TRP A 59 23.39 -10.10 5.94
C TRP A 59 22.03 -10.66 6.37
N ALA A 60 21.02 -9.78 6.46
CA ALA A 60 19.64 -10.18 6.62
C ALA A 60 19.02 -10.64 5.29
N VAL A 61 18.04 -11.55 5.34
CA VAL A 61 17.22 -11.94 4.19
C VAL A 61 15.77 -11.63 4.49
N LEU A 62 15.23 -10.60 3.85
CA LEU A 62 13.83 -10.24 3.95
C LEU A 62 13.07 -10.87 2.78
N ARG A 63 12.32 -11.93 3.06
CA ARG A 63 11.38 -12.53 2.11
C ARG A 63 10.03 -11.87 2.29
N LEU A 64 9.70 -10.94 1.40
CA LEU A 64 8.34 -10.44 1.28
C LEU A 64 7.49 -11.62 0.78
N ALA A 65 6.42 -11.94 1.51
CA ALA A 65 5.39 -12.80 0.95
C ALA A 65 4.83 -12.15 -0.32
N GLU A 66 4.25 -12.96 -1.21
CA GLU A 66 3.31 -12.36 -2.16
C GLU A 66 2.20 -11.67 -1.36
N PRO A 67 1.75 -10.46 -1.76
CA PRO A 67 0.62 -9.84 -1.10
C PRO A 67 -0.54 -10.82 -1.16
N ASP A 68 -1.04 -11.23 0.00
CA ASP A 68 -2.29 -11.97 0.08
C ASP A 68 -3.32 -11.19 -0.75
N PRO A 69 -4.01 -11.81 -1.73
CA PRO A 69 -4.94 -11.10 -2.59
C PRO A 69 -6.11 -10.47 -1.81
N GLY A 70 -6.22 -10.78 -0.51
CA GLY A 70 -7.17 -10.23 0.42
C GLY A 70 -8.53 -10.92 0.31
N PRO A 71 -9.55 -10.39 1.01
CA PRO A 71 -10.91 -10.64 0.58
C PRO A 71 -11.06 -10.19 -0.89
N PRO A 72 -11.87 -10.89 -1.70
CA PRO A 72 -12.08 -10.50 -3.09
C PRO A 72 -12.55 -9.04 -3.16
N GLN A 73 -12.02 -8.30 -4.14
CA GLN A 73 -12.39 -6.91 -4.38
C GLN A 73 -13.92 -6.77 -4.45
N PRO A 74 -14.53 -5.81 -3.72
CA PRO A 74 -15.99 -5.63 -3.73
C PRO A 74 -16.48 -5.35 -5.15
N SER A 75 -17.61 -5.93 -5.52
CA SER A 75 -18.18 -5.76 -6.85
C SER A 75 -18.71 -4.33 -7.05
N SER A 76 -19.01 -3.96 -8.30
CA SER A 76 -19.64 -2.67 -8.58
C SER A 76 -21.02 -2.51 -7.92
N ASP A 77 -21.71 -3.62 -7.62
CA ASP A 77 -23.00 -3.62 -6.92
C ASP A 77 -22.82 -3.37 -5.42
N ASP A 78 -21.85 -4.04 -4.78
CA ASP A 78 -21.46 -3.78 -3.39
C ASP A 78 -21.10 -2.31 -3.17
N LEU A 79 -20.35 -1.72 -4.12
CA LEU A 79 -19.96 -0.31 -4.09
C LEU A 79 -21.16 0.65 -4.26
N GLU A 80 -22.13 0.36 -5.13
CA GLU A 80 -23.35 1.17 -5.21
C GLU A 80 -24.23 1.00 -3.96
N ALA A 81 -24.37 -0.22 -3.43
CA ALA A 81 -25.12 -0.51 -2.22
C ALA A 81 -24.57 0.26 -1.01
N LEU A 82 -23.25 0.23 -0.81
CA LEU A 82 -22.56 1.03 0.21
C LEU A 82 -22.78 2.54 0.00
N ALA A 83 -22.64 3.03 -1.24
CA ALA A 83 -22.91 4.43 -1.56
C ALA A 83 -24.39 4.80 -1.30
N LYS A 84 -25.35 3.88 -1.49
CA LYS A 84 -26.76 4.09 -1.14
C LYS A 84 -26.92 4.21 0.38
N ALA A 85 -26.40 3.25 1.15
CA ALA A 85 -26.47 3.23 2.60
C ALA A 85 -25.91 4.51 3.25
N VAL A 86 -24.75 5.00 2.77
CA VAL A 86 -24.15 6.26 3.25
C VAL A 86 -25.06 7.48 2.99
N ARG A 87 -25.73 7.54 1.82
CA ARG A 87 -26.66 8.63 1.50
C ARG A 87 -27.90 8.63 2.39
N GLU A 88 -28.46 7.47 2.70
CA GLU A 88 -29.63 7.38 3.58
C GLU A 88 -29.26 7.65 5.06
N ALA A 89 -28.12 7.13 5.53
CA ALA A 89 -27.59 7.45 6.86
C ALA A 89 -27.35 8.96 7.04
N ALA A 90 -26.77 9.63 6.03
CA ALA A 90 -26.56 11.08 6.05
C ALA A 90 -27.88 11.86 6.17
N ARG A 91 -28.95 11.43 5.48
CA ARG A 91 -30.29 12.02 5.60
C ARG A 91 -30.85 11.89 7.01
N GLY A 92 -30.75 10.72 7.63
CA GLY A 92 -31.18 10.49 9.02
C GLY A 92 -30.57 11.50 9.99
N THR A 93 -29.24 11.68 9.94
CA THR A 93 -28.56 12.66 10.80
C THR A 93 -28.89 14.14 10.48
N ARG A 94 -29.51 14.43 9.34
CA ARG A 94 -30.03 15.78 9.03
C ARG A 94 -31.47 15.97 9.51
N GLY A 95 -32.29 14.92 9.50
CA GLY A 95 -33.61 14.93 10.15
C GLY A 95 -33.51 15.20 11.66
N GLU A 96 -32.62 14.49 12.34
CA GLU A 96 -32.38 14.64 13.79
C GLU A 96 -31.94 16.07 14.19
N ARG A 97 -31.24 16.78 13.28
CA ARG A 97 -30.79 18.16 13.47
C ARG A 97 -31.82 19.21 13.04
N ALA A 98 -32.95 18.80 12.47
CA ALA A 98 -34.03 19.69 12.04
C ALA A 98 -35.22 19.72 13.02
N GLY A 99 -35.31 18.76 13.95
CA GLY A 99 -36.33 18.73 15.02
C GLY A 99 -35.93 19.49 16.29
N GLY A 100 -35.17 20.58 16.17
CA GLY A 100 -34.46 21.22 17.28
C GLY A 100 -34.59 22.74 17.35
N ASP A 101 -35.81 23.22 17.57
CA ASP A 101 -36.09 24.41 18.39
C ASP A 101 -36.46 23.94 19.81
N ASP A 102 -36.31 24.72 20.89
CA ASP A 102 -36.19 26.17 21.02
C ASP A 102 -34.99 26.61 21.90
N SER A 103 -34.55 27.85 21.71
CA SER A 103 -33.77 28.72 22.59
C SER A 103 -32.92 28.09 23.72
N THR A 104 -31.59 28.15 23.56
CA THR A 104 -30.74 28.53 24.71
C THR A 104 -29.51 29.35 24.30
N VAL A 105 -29.32 30.45 25.03
CA VAL A 105 -28.43 31.57 24.70
C VAL A 105 -26.93 31.24 24.91
N LEU A 106 -26.12 31.56 23.90
CA LEU A 106 -24.68 31.87 23.94
C LEU A 106 -23.78 31.18 24.99
N SER A 107 -22.94 30.25 24.53
CA SER A 107 -21.56 30.12 25.05
C SER A 107 -20.62 29.45 24.04
N ARG A 108 -19.96 30.26 23.20
CA ARG A 108 -18.88 29.79 22.31
C ARG A 108 -17.54 29.83 23.07
N PRO A 109 -16.83 28.70 23.25
CA PRO A 109 -15.54 28.70 23.91
C PRO A 109 -14.51 29.54 23.13
N ARG A 110 -13.72 30.34 23.83
CA ARG A 110 -12.73 31.26 23.24
C ARG A 110 -11.46 30.53 22.84
N THR A 111 -11.46 29.92 21.65
CA THR A 111 -10.26 29.39 20.98
C THR A 111 -9.33 30.54 20.58
N HIS A 112 -8.35 30.83 21.43
CA HIS A 112 -7.42 31.95 21.30
C HIS A 112 -6.18 31.58 20.48
N LEU A 113 -6.39 30.98 19.30
CA LEU A 113 -5.31 30.63 18.40
C LEU A 113 -4.83 31.89 17.65
N ARG A 114 -3.61 32.35 17.98
CA ARG A 114 -2.92 33.41 17.23
C ARG A 114 -2.18 32.78 16.05
N ALA A 115 -2.46 33.26 14.84
CA ALA A 115 -1.51 33.08 13.73
C ALA A 115 -0.29 33.97 13.97
N LEU A 116 0.90 33.44 13.68
CA LEU A 116 2.10 34.24 13.45
C LEU A 116 2.18 34.56 11.95
N PRO A 117 2.68 35.74 11.54
CA PRO A 117 2.96 36.02 10.13
C PRO A 117 4.15 35.17 9.65
N ASP A 118 4.13 34.84 8.36
CA ASP A 118 5.19 34.06 7.70
C ASP A 118 6.42 34.95 7.44
N PRO A 119 7.63 34.57 7.89
CA PRO A 119 8.81 35.44 7.82
C PRO A 119 9.68 35.18 6.58
N ASP A 120 9.16 35.44 5.37
CA ASP A 120 9.94 35.82 4.17
C ASP A 120 9.01 36.27 3.03
N ALA A 121 8.93 37.58 2.78
CA ALA A 121 8.21 38.24 1.67
C ALA A 121 8.73 39.65 1.40
#